data_AF-A0A815TXK2-F1
#
_entry.id   AF-A0A815TXK2-F1
#
_cell.length_a   1.000
_cell.length_b   1.000
_cell.length_c   1.000
_cell.angle_alpha   90.00
_cell.angle_beta   90.00
_cell.angle_gamma   90.00
#
_symmetry.space_group_name_H-M   'P 1'
#
loop_
_entity.id
_entity.type
_entity.pdbx_description
1 polymer ?
#
loop_
_entity_poly.entity_id
_entity_poly.type
_entity_poly.pdbx_seq_one_letter_code
_entity_poly.pdbx_strand_id
1 'polypeptide(L)'
;MSDVNTVATSNRQILSSLKPPLHVVVGGGTSGIGRGIALAYRQHCPDAHVTIIGRNQSAADEILSQLGPNGNFIRADLSLMSEIRRITKE
;
A
#
# COMPACT_ATOMS: atom_id res chain seq x y z
N MET A 1 -19.85 37.09 -4.90
CA MET A 1 -20.13 35.70 -4.50
C MET A 1 -19.02 34.84 -5.08
N SER A 2 -18.29 34.13 -4.24
CA SER A 2 -17.20 33.23 -4.69
C SER A 2 -17.80 32.13 -5.56
N ASP A 3 -17.19 31.87 -6.72
CA ASP A 3 -17.63 30.83 -7.64
C ASP A 3 -17.49 29.45 -6.98
N VAL A 4 -18.48 28.57 -7.18
CA VAL A 4 -18.50 27.20 -6.65
C VAL A 4 -17.25 26.44 -7.06
N ASN A 5 -16.72 26.73 -8.25
CA ASN A 5 -15.51 26.09 -8.75
C ASN A 5 -14.24 26.49 -7.98
N THR A 6 -14.18 27.73 -7.49
CA THR A 6 -13.08 28.23 -6.66
C THR A 6 -13.06 27.55 -5.29
N VAL A 7 -14.24 27.38 -4.68
CA VAL A 7 -14.40 26.69 -3.39
C VAL A 7 -14.05 25.20 -3.53
N ALA A 8 -14.53 24.54 -4.59
CA ALA A 8 -14.22 23.13 -4.84
C ALA A 8 -12.72 22.87 -5.06
N THR A 9 -12.03 23.78 -5.77
CA THR A 9 -10.59 23.69 -6.02
C THR A 9 -9.80 23.87 -4.72
N SER A 10 -10.13 24.87 -3.92
CA SER A 10 -9.50 25.11 -2.62
C SER A 10 -9.68 23.92 -1.67
N ASN A 11 -10.89 23.35 -1.61
CA ASN A 11 -11.19 22.19 -0.78
C ASN A 11 -10.37 20.95 -1.19
N ARG A 12 -10.24 20.66 -2.50
CA ARG A 12 -9.39 19.56 -2.98
C ARG A 12 -7.93 19.76 -2.60
N GLN A 13 -7.44 20.99 -2.71
CA GLN A 13 -6.05 21.33 -2.42
C GLN A 13 -5.72 21.17 -0.93
N ILE A 14 -6.64 21.58 -0.05
CA ILE A 14 -6.53 21.38 1.40
C ILE A 14 -6.65 19.89 1.74
N LEU A 15 -7.60 19.17 1.16
CA LEU A 15 -7.73 17.72 1.39
C LEU A 15 -6.46 16.95 0.96
N SER A 16 -5.82 17.34 -0.15
CA SER A 16 -4.55 16.75 -0.59
C SER A 16 -3.35 17.05 0.32
N SER A 17 -3.41 18.13 1.12
CA SER A 17 -2.33 18.47 2.05
C SER A 17 -2.52 17.88 3.46
N LEU A 18 -3.69 17.33 3.75
CA LEU A 18 -4.09 17.02 5.13
C LEU A 18 -3.73 15.61 5.62
N LYS A 19 -3.33 14.66 4.77
CA LYS A 19 -2.88 13.34 5.24
C LYS A 19 -1.80 12.76 4.31
N PRO A 20 -0.71 12.18 4.85
CA PRO A 20 0.15 11.34 4.04
C PRO A 20 -0.68 10.20 3.43
N PRO A 21 -0.34 9.74 2.22
CA PRO A 21 -1.02 8.61 1.60
C PRO A 21 -1.02 7.42 2.57
N LEU A 22 -2.17 6.74 2.66
CA LEU A 22 -2.35 5.58 3.54
C LEU A 22 -1.29 4.52 3.22
N HIS A 23 -0.55 4.06 4.23
CA HIS A 23 0.41 2.96 4.07
C HIS A 23 -0.15 1.69 4.70
N VAL A 24 -0.36 0.68 3.88
CA VAL A 24 -0.89 -0.63 4.26
C VAL A 24 0.22 -1.67 4.21
N VAL A 25 0.40 -2.42 5.31
CA VAL A 25 1.34 -3.53 5.39
C VAL A 25 0.58 -4.85 5.45
N VAL A 26 0.87 -5.77 4.53
CA VAL A 26 0.18 -7.06 4.41
C VAL A 26 1.17 -8.21 4.60
N GLY A 27 1.09 -8.87 5.75
CA GLY A 27 1.81 -10.13 5.99
C GLY A 27 1.17 -11.29 5.22
N GLY A 28 1.99 -12.07 4.51
CA GLY A 28 1.50 -13.20 3.70
C GLY A 28 0.77 -12.78 2.41
N GLY A 29 1.02 -11.58 1.89
CA GLY A 29 0.31 -11.03 0.73
C GLY A 29 0.62 -11.68 -0.62
N THR A 30 1.50 -12.67 -0.69
CA THR A 30 1.86 -13.36 -1.94
C THR A 30 0.79 -14.35 -2.43
N SER A 31 -0.19 -14.72 -1.58
CA SER A 31 -1.27 -15.65 -1.96
C SER A 31 -2.53 -15.47 -1.10
N GLY A 32 -3.61 -16.14 -1.50
CA GLY A 32 -4.85 -16.25 -0.72
C GLY A 32 -5.45 -14.90 -0.31
N ILE A 33 -5.83 -14.80 0.97
CA ILE A 33 -6.51 -13.62 1.53
C ILE A 33 -5.61 -12.37 1.47
N GLY A 34 -4.32 -12.50 1.78
CA GLY A 34 -3.39 -11.37 1.77
C GLY A 34 -3.27 -10.75 0.37
N ARG A 35 -3.24 -11.58 -0.68
CA ARG A 35 -3.28 -11.12 -2.07
C ARG A 35 -4.57 -10.35 -2.37
N GLY A 36 -5.71 -10.88 -1.95
CA GLY A 36 -7.01 -10.22 -2.13
C GLY A 36 -7.07 -8.85 -1.45
N ILE A 37 -6.54 -8.73 -0.23
CA ILE A 37 -6.48 -7.46 0.52
C ILE A 37 -5.62 -6.44 -0.24
N ALA A 38 -4.42 -6.82 -0.69
CA ALA A 38 -3.53 -5.92 -1.41
C ALA A 38 -4.17 -5.36 -2.69
N LEU A 39 -4.84 -6.22 -3.47
CA LEU A 39 -5.53 -5.81 -4.69
C LEU A 39 -6.78 -4.96 -4.42
N ALA A 40 -7.52 -5.26 -3.35
CA ALA A 40 -8.67 -4.46 -2.94
C ALA A 40 -8.24 -3.02 -2.57
N TYR A 41 -7.13 -2.85 -1.86
CA TYR A 41 -6.58 -1.52 -1.59
C TYR A 41 -6.16 -0.80 -2.86
N ARG A 42 -5.53 -1.49 -3.81
CA ARG A 42 -5.20 -0.90 -5.11
C ARG A 42 -6.43 -0.40 -5.89
N GLN A 43 -7.56 -1.10 -5.76
CA GLN A 43 -8.82 -0.77 -6.42
C GLN A 43 -9.59 0.36 -5.72
N HIS A 44 -9.70 0.32 -4.40
CA HIS A 44 -10.53 1.24 -3.61
C HIS A 44 -9.77 2.45 -3.07
N CYS A 45 -8.46 2.35 -2.95
CA CYS A 45 -7.57 3.39 -2.42
C CYS A 45 -6.34 3.53 -3.34
N PRO A 46 -6.49 4.11 -4.55
CA PRO A 46 -5.42 4.17 -5.54
C PRO A 46 -4.16 4.91 -5.04
N ASP A 47 -4.33 5.87 -4.12
CA ASP A 47 -3.24 6.63 -3.52
C ASP A 47 -2.57 5.90 -2.34
N ALA A 48 -3.05 4.73 -1.94
CA ALA A 48 -2.46 3.98 -0.84
C ALA A 48 -1.17 3.28 -1.28
N HIS A 49 -0.14 3.37 -0.45
CA HIS A 49 1.06 2.55 -0.57
C HIS A 49 0.81 1.19 0.06
N VAL A 50 1.07 0.11 -0.68
CA VAL A 50 0.83 -1.25 -0.22
C VAL A 50 2.16 -1.99 -0.17
N THR A 51 2.60 -2.38 1.03
CA THR A 51 3.80 -3.20 1.23
C THR A 51 3.41 -4.62 1.59
N ILE A 52 3.84 -5.57 0.77
CA ILE A 52 3.62 -7.00 1.00
C ILE A 52 4.86 -7.58 1.67
N ILE A 53 4.65 -8.41 2.69
CA ILE A 53 5.73 -9.14 3.35
C ILE A 53 5.52 -10.64 3.17
N GLY A 54 6.52 -11.33 2.64
CA GLY A 54 6.41 -12.76 2.38
C GLY A 54 7.72 -13.43 2.00
N ARG A 55 7.68 -14.76 1.83
CA ARG A 55 8.88 -15.58 1.57
C ARG A 55 9.13 -15.83 0.08
N ASN A 56 8.08 -15.79 -0.73
CA ASN A 56 8.13 -16.16 -2.14
C ASN A 56 8.25 -14.90 -3.03
N GLN A 57 9.45 -14.66 -3.55
CA GLN A 57 9.73 -13.53 -4.44
C GLN A 57 8.97 -13.64 -5.77
N SER A 58 8.93 -14.82 -6.40
CA SER A 58 8.27 -15.00 -7.70
C SER A 58 6.78 -14.65 -7.64
N ALA A 59 6.09 -15.10 -6.59
CA ALA A 59 4.68 -14.75 -6.38
C ALA A 59 4.48 -13.27 -6.01
N ALA A 60 5.51 -12.65 -5.40
CA ALA A 60 5.50 -11.23 -5.11
C ALA A 60 5.63 -10.39 -6.39
N ASP A 61 6.49 -10.76 -7.32
CA ASP A 61 6.71 -10.03 -8.56
C ASP A 61 5.44 -9.99 -9.42
N GLU A 62 4.68 -11.10 -9.45
CA GLU A 62 3.37 -11.16 -10.10
C GLU A 62 2.36 -10.16 -9.51
N ILE A 63 2.28 -10.04 -8.18
CA ILE A 63 1.32 -9.13 -7.54
C ILE A 63 1.80 -7.67 -7.59
N LEU A 64 3.12 -7.43 -7.54
CA LEU A 64 3.67 -6.08 -7.71
C LEU A 64 3.32 -5.48 -9.07
N SER A 65 3.33 -6.31 -10.13
CA SER A 65 2.89 -5.87 -11.46
C SER A 65 1.43 -5.35 -11.47
N GLN A 66 0.57 -5.90 -10.60
CA GLN A 66 -0.84 -5.51 -10.47
C GLN A 66 -1.02 -4.30 -9.54
N LEU A 67 -0.19 -4.16 -8.50
CA LEU A 67 -0.19 -3.00 -7.60
C LEU A 67 0.37 -1.74 -8.28
N GLY A 68 1.30 -1.89 -9.21
CA GLY A 68 1.94 -0.78 -9.91
C GLY A 68 2.89 0.01 -8.99
N PRO A 69 3.07 1.33 -9.22
CA PRO A 69 4.15 2.11 -8.58
C PRO A 69 4.01 2.26 -7.06
N ASN A 70 2.81 2.04 -6.51
CA ASN A 70 2.54 2.15 -5.08
C ASN A 70 2.71 0.81 -4.34
N GLY A 71 3.04 -0.26 -5.06
CA GLY A 71 3.33 -1.58 -4.50
C GLY A 71 4.79 -1.71 -4.10
N ASN A 72 5.04 -2.26 -2.91
CA ASN A 72 6.36 -2.65 -2.44
C ASN A 72 6.34 -4.08 -1.90
N PHE A 73 7.48 -4.76 -1.96
CA PHE A 73 7.65 -6.10 -1.40
C PHE A 73 8.90 -6.18 -0.54
N ILE A 74 8.72 -6.73 0.67
CA ILE A 74 9.81 -7.05 1.57
C ILE A 74 9.84 -8.57 1.73
N ARG A 75 10.93 -9.18 1.27
CA ARG A 75 11.17 -10.59 1.50
C ARG A 75 11.54 -10.81 2.97
N ALA A 76 10.70 -11.55 3.70
CA ALA A 76 10.96 -11.90 5.10
C ALA A 76 10.18 -13.16 5.52
N ASP A 77 10.70 -13.88 6.51
CA ASP A 77 9.95 -14.94 7.19
C ASP A 77 9.33 -14.40 8.49
N LEU A 78 8.00 -14.23 8.47
CA LEU A 78 7.24 -13.73 9.62
C LEU A 78 7.20 -14.70 10.82
N SER A 79 7.71 -15.92 10.66
CA SER A 79 7.85 -16.88 11.76
C SER A 79 9.11 -16.58 12.61
N LEU A 80 10.06 -15.81 12.07
CA LEU A 80 11.33 -15.48 12.73
C LEU A 80 11.26 -14.08 13.35
N MET A 81 11.35 -14.00 14.68
CA MET A 81 11.35 -12.70 15.38
C MET A 81 12.55 -11.81 15.04
N SER A 82 13.67 -12.39 14.58
CA SER A 82 14.80 -11.63 14.05
C SER A 82 14.45 -10.89 12.76
N GLU A 83 13.71 -11.55 11.85
CA GLU A 83 13.23 -10.94 10.61
C GLU A 83 12.17 -9.88 10.90
N ILE A 84 11.25 -10.12 11.85
CA ILE A 84 10.29 -9.10 12.27
C ILE A 84 11.02 -7.84 12.79
N ARG A 85 12.05 -8.01 13.63
CA ARG A 85 12.85 -6.88 14.12
C ARG A 85 13.60 -6.14 13.02
N ARG A 86 13.96 -6.81 11.92
CA ARG A 86 14.60 -6.18 10.75
C ARG A 86 13.60 -5.32 10.00
N ILE A 87 12.45 -5.88 9.63
CA ILE A 87 11.45 -5.19 8.80
C ILE A 87 10.79 -3.99 9.49
N THR A 88 10.69 -3.95 10.82
CA THR A 88 10.12 -2.79 11.53
C THR A 88 11.04 -1.55 11.50
N LYS A 89 12.29 -1.71 11.06
CA LYS A 89 13.26 -0.61 10.93
C LYS A 89 13.41 -0.09 9.50
N GLU A 90 12.78 -0.75 8.53
CA GLU A 90 12.69 -0.31 7.14
C GLU A 90 11.53 0.67 6.98
#